data_AF-V5DXK6-F1
#
_entry.id   AF-V5DXK6-F1
#
_cell.length_a   1.000
_cell.length_b   1.000
_cell.length_c   1.000
_cell.angle_alpha   90.00
_cell.angle_beta   90.00
_cell.angle_gamma   90.00
#
_symmetry.space_group_name_H-M   'P 1'
#
loop_
_entity.id
_entity.type
_entity.pdbx_description
1 polymer ?
#
loop_
_entity_poly.entity_id
_entity_poly.type
_entity_poly.pdbx_seq_one_letter_code
_entity_poly.pdbx_strand_id
1 'polypeptide(L)'
;MDTSRIASKNSDSPELIISPRQIGGRWLSPTLREPPMYHRNSMTGLNRLLPTAIVFIALIHASLLHAQQPPPPVVANDAQLKPSDPLTPLNAAFRTAYADLRKQVLAQSSPIIIQIGDRLVLFKNGARTEAPALSYRYHELKAVAHHPLALYVILVSGAGAKLDGNQLNKLREYRALVAQVRPSIDGRNFRPAQRERQLRLIDRSLAFMDTTWLTGMVSKAALLQFTQSQREDILANAYEAAEDQINTMHNQVQSWLAKMTAEERKGLRVVVGASHMPRVGNISMQYFSAALGEPYEGRYEEEEERNSDFRLVYGESMFEDEAALRVLATHLVDTEIGVYFFGDAQRMHRDLLSDAGEEIIRKKLGKTPVTNLSNPIPISSQMGIPKGKYD
;
A
#
# COMPACT_ATOMS: atom_id res chain seq x y z
N MET A 1 12.89 37.16 -63.91
CA MET A 1 11.47 37.57 -63.94
C MET A 1 10.92 37.19 -62.57
N ASP A 2 10.67 38.05 -61.60
CA ASP A 2 10.53 39.51 -61.47
C ASP A 2 10.65 39.79 -59.94
N THR A 3 11.78 40.26 -59.41
CA THR A 3 12.14 41.63 -58.96
C THR A 3 11.19 42.41 -58.03
N SER A 4 11.81 43.02 -56.98
CA SER A 4 11.40 44.15 -56.10
C SER A 4 10.58 43.82 -54.83
N ARG A 5 10.76 44.40 -53.62
CA ARG A 5 11.47 45.58 -53.02
C ARG A 5 11.40 45.39 -51.46
N ILE A 6 12.46 45.54 -50.64
CA ILE A 6 12.95 46.74 -49.89
C ILE A 6 11.79 47.54 -49.22
N ALA A 7 11.71 47.94 -47.93
CA ALA A 7 12.60 48.22 -46.79
C ALA A 7 11.76 48.19 -45.46
N SER A 8 12.24 47.73 -44.30
CA SER A 8 12.94 48.43 -43.19
C SER A 8 12.40 49.81 -42.74
N LYS A 9 11.92 49.92 -41.49
CA LYS A 9 12.49 50.73 -40.37
C LYS A 9 11.48 50.93 -39.22
N ASN A 10 12.01 50.83 -37.98
CA ASN A 10 11.83 51.65 -36.77
C ASN A 10 10.42 52.11 -36.36
N SER A 11 10.04 52.27 -35.10
CA SER A 11 10.69 52.28 -33.77
C SER A 11 9.54 52.35 -32.73
N ASP A 12 9.89 52.41 -31.45
CA ASP A 12 9.10 52.97 -30.33
C ASP A 12 8.55 51.95 -29.32
N SER A 13 9.38 51.71 -28.30
CA SER A 13 8.92 51.53 -26.92
C SER A 13 8.58 52.91 -26.33
N PRO A 14 7.67 52.97 -25.33
CA PRO A 14 8.19 53.31 -24.02
C PRO A 14 7.60 52.51 -22.86
N GLU A 15 8.41 52.45 -21.81
CA GLU A 15 8.17 51.99 -20.45
C GLU A 15 6.96 52.66 -19.77
N LEU A 16 6.37 51.97 -18.80
CA LEU A 16 5.64 52.61 -17.70
C LEU A 16 6.01 51.93 -16.37
N ILE A 17 6.52 52.75 -15.47
CA ILE A 17 7.14 52.46 -14.17
C ILE A 17 6.25 53.07 -13.06
N ILE A 18 6.00 52.28 -11.98
CA ILE A 18 5.68 52.65 -10.56
C ILE A 18 4.28 53.27 -10.30
N SER A 19 3.44 52.84 -9.34
CA SER A 19 3.69 52.76 -7.88
C SER A 19 2.57 52.02 -7.08
N PRO A 20 2.84 51.53 -5.84
CA PRO A 20 1.86 50.91 -4.95
C PRO A 20 1.22 51.90 -3.96
N ARG A 21 -0.02 51.62 -3.51
CA ARG A 21 -0.68 52.33 -2.39
C ARG A 21 -0.97 51.40 -1.22
N GLN A 22 -0.29 51.68 -0.10
CA GLN A 22 -0.75 51.39 1.27
C GLN A 22 -1.72 52.50 1.73
N ILE A 23 -2.83 52.10 2.35
CA ILE A 23 -3.59 52.81 3.40
C ILE A 23 -4.27 51.65 4.18
N GLY A 24 -4.08 51.38 5.48
CA GLY A 24 -3.95 52.27 6.64
C GLY A 24 -5.29 52.23 7.40
N GLY A 25 -5.42 51.41 8.46
CA GLY A 25 -6.64 51.34 9.27
C GLY A 25 -6.60 50.38 10.45
N ARG A 26 -6.04 50.85 11.57
CA ARG A 26 -6.18 50.27 12.93
C ARG A 26 -7.64 50.28 13.39
N TRP A 27 -8.08 49.24 14.10
CA TRP A 27 -9.04 49.35 15.20
C TRP A 27 -8.67 48.44 16.37
N LEU A 28 -8.90 48.98 17.55
CA LEU A 28 -8.46 48.57 18.87
C LEU A 28 -9.31 47.42 19.44
N SER A 29 -8.68 46.50 20.17
CA SER A 29 -9.31 45.75 21.26
C SER A 29 -9.51 46.69 22.46
N PRO A 30 -10.66 46.63 23.14
CA PRO A 30 -10.67 46.17 24.54
C PRO A 30 -11.93 45.33 24.82
N THR A 31 -11.96 44.30 25.67
CA THR A 31 -11.92 44.43 27.13
C THR A 31 -11.83 43.05 27.78
N LEU A 32 -11.03 42.98 28.84
CA LEU A 32 -11.10 42.00 29.93
C LEU A 32 -12.51 41.86 30.52
N ARG A 33 -12.97 40.63 30.70
CA ARG A 33 -13.87 40.23 31.80
C ARG A 33 -13.60 38.78 32.20
N GLU A 34 -13.03 38.59 33.38
CA GLU A 34 -13.32 37.42 34.25
C GLU A 34 -14.34 37.86 35.32
N PRO A 35 -14.86 36.95 36.18
CA PRO A 35 -15.65 35.74 35.90
C PRO A 35 -17.00 35.81 36.67
N PRO A 36 -17.77 34.71 36.76
CA PRO A 36 -18.20 34.33 38.12
C PRO A 36 -18.04 32.84 38.46
N MET A 37 -17.84 32.63 39.76
CA MET A 37 -17.67 31.36 40.47
C MET A 37 -19.00 30.63 40.78
N TYR A 38 -18.83 29.35 41.16
CA TYR A 38 -19.76 28.38 41.79
C TYR A 38 -20.80 27.72 40.86
N HIS A 39 -20.87 26.38 40.75
CA HIS A 39 -21.10 25.44 41.84
C HIS A 39 -20.34 24.10 41.72
N ARG A 40 -19.82 23.68 42.88
CA ARG A 40 -19.44 22.31 43.26
C ARG A 40 -20.67 21.41 43.19
N ASN A 41 -20.57 20.28 42.49
CA ASN A 41 -21.31 19.07 42.86
C ASN A 41 -20.40 17.86 42.71
N SER A 42 -20.09 17.28 43.86
CA SER A 42 -19.44 15.99 44.04
C SER A 42 -20.44 14.87 43.72
N MET A 43 -20.09 13.98 42.79
CA MET A 43 -20.48 12.57 42.92
C MET A 43 -19.33 11.68 42.48
N THR A 44 -18.84 10.96 43.49
CA THR A 44 -18.13 9.70 43.49
C THR A 44 -18.57 8.74 42.39
N GLY A 45 -17.61 8.10 41.72
CA GLY A 45 -17.91 7.05 40.75
C GLY A 45 -16.64 6.44 40.16
N LEU A 46 -16.14 5.45 40.88
CA LEU A 46 -15.06 4.51 40.58
C LEU A 46 -14.94 4.06 39.11
N ASN A 47 -13.70 3.69 38.76
CA ASN A 47 -13.26 2.88 37.61
C ASN A 47 -12.95 3.62 36.30
N ARG A 48 -11.64 3.81 36.05
CA ARG A 48 -11.00 3.62 34.74
C ARG A 48 -9.48 3.71 34.89
N LEU A 49 -8.82 2.55 34.93
CA LEU A 49 -7.44 2.43 34.47
C LEU A 49 -7.46 2.20 32.95
N LEU A 50 -6.67 3.02 32.27
CA LEU A 50 -6.20 2.94 30.87
C LEU A 50 -5.33 1.67 30.62
N PRO A 51 -4.77 1.41 29.41
CA PRO A 51 -5.39 1.42 28.07
C PRO A 51 -4.84 0.29 27.14
N THR A 52 -5.40 0.19 25.93
CA THR A 52 -4.81 -0.22 24.63
C THR A 52 -3.49 -1.03 24.53
N ALA A 53 -3.57 -2.16 23.83
CA ALA A 53 -2.64 -2.57 22.74
C ALA A 53 -3.46 -3.47 21.77
N ILE A 54 -3.81 -3.14 20.52
CA ILE A 54 -2.98 -2.91 19.30
C ILE A 54 -2.07 -4.15 19.06
N VAL A 55 -2.07 -4.98 17.99
CA VAL A 55 -2.67 -5.01 16.63
C VAL A 55 -2.56 -6.46 16.03
N PHE A 56 -3.51 -6.79 15.13
CA PHE A 56 -3.57 -7.64 13.90
C PHE A 56 -2.58 -8.82 13.65
N ILE A 57 -2.92 -10.06 13.24
CA ILE A 57 -3.80 -10.77 12.26
C ILE A 57 -3.12 -11.15 10.91
N ALA A 58 -3.15 -12.45 10.54
CA ALA A 58 -3.44 -12.95 9.17
C ALA A 58 -3.84 -14.45 9.19
N LEU A 59 -4.55 -14.93 8.15
CA LEU A 59 -5.53 -16.03 8.19
C LEU A 59 -5.10 -17.40 7.63
N ILE A 60 -5.47 -18.42 8.42
CA ILE A 60 -6.09 -19.74 8.15
C ILE A 60 -5.77 -20.47 6.82
N HIS A 61 -5.06 -21.59 6.97
CA HIS A 61 -5.46 -22.88 6.37
C HIS A 61 -5.81 -23.86 7.50
N ALA A 62 -6.79 -24.72 7.26
CA ALA A 62 -7.26 -25.72 8.22
C ALA A 62 -6.14 -26.73 8.56
N SER A 63 -5.50 -26.50 9.69
CA SER A 63 -4.66 -27.43 10.45
C SER A 63 -4.61 -26.86 11.87
N LEU A 64 -4.61 -27.71 12.91
CA LEU A 64 -4.61 -27.28 14.31
C LEU A 64 -3.66 -26.10 14.54
N LEU A 65 -4.19 -24.92 14.86
CA LEU A 65 -3.41 -23.73 15.25
C LEU A 65 -2.76 -23.97 16.61
N HIS A 66 -1.68 -24.76 16.61
CA HIS A 66 -0.55 -24.49 17.47
C HIS A 66 -0.10 -23.04 17.17
N ALA A 67 0.42 -22.33 18.17
CA ALA A 67 1.32 -21.22 17.84
C ALA A 67 2.30 -21.78 16.80
N GLN A 68 2.33 -21.24 15.57
CA GLN A 68 3.39 -21.59 14.63
C GLN A 68 4.66 -21.02 15.25
N GLN A 69 5.27 -21.84 16.09
CA GLN A 69 6.67 -21.69 16.35
C GLN A 69 7.39 -21.81 15.02
N PRO A 70 8.58 -21.21 14.88
CA PRO A 70 9.53 -21.71 13.91
C PRO A 70 9.53 -23.25 13.97
N PRO A 71 9.53 -23.94 12.83
CA PRO A 71 9.70 -25.39 12.83
C PRO A 71 10.90 -25.72 13.73
N PRO A 72 10.83 -26.80 14.53
CA PRO A 72 11.95 -27.17 15.39
C PRO A 72 13.21 -27.26 14.51
N PRO A 73 14.33 -26.66 14.94
CA PRO A 73 15.54 -26.66 14.14
C PRO A 73 15.90 -28.11 13.79
N VAL A 74 16.29 -28.32 12.52
CA VAL A 74 16.68 -29.64 11.98
C VAL A 74 17.89 -30.23 12.72
N VAL A 75 18.60 -29.40 13.48
CA VAL A 75 19.70 -29.79 14.36
C VAL A 75 19.26 -29.59 15.81
N ALA A 76 19.29 -30.66 16.61
CA ALA A 76 19.10 -30.58 18.06
C ALA A 76 20.17 -29.62 18.62
N ASN A 77 19.72 -28.44 19.04
CA ASN A 77 20.59 -27.44 19.61
C ASN A 77 20.56 -27.59 21.13
N ASP A 78 21.72 -27.73 21.78
CA ASP A 78 21.85 -27.80 23.25
C ASP A 78 21.29 -26.55 23.96
N ALA A 79 20.95 -25.49 23.19
CA ALA A 79 20.28 -24.28 23.65
C ALA A 79 18.76 -24.42 23.91
N GLN A 80 18.11 -25.54 23.55
CA GLN A 80 16.69 -25.75 23.85
C GLN A 80 16.49 -26.41 25.22
N LEU A 81 15.43 -25.98 25.91
CA LEU A 81 14.98 -26.66 27.13
C LEU A 81 14.72 -28.13 26.81
N LYS A 82 15.29 -29.01 27.63
CA LYS A 82 15.06 -30.45 27.49
C LYS A 82 13.58 -30.75 27.69
N PRO A 83 13.03 -31.81 27.05
CA PRO A 83 11.65 -32.23 27.31
C PRO A 83 11.35 -32.51 28.78
N SER A 84 12.37 -32.91 29.56
CA SER A 84 12.27 -33.15 31.00
C SER A 84 12.40 -31.89 31.87
N ASP A 85 12.69 -30.73 31.29
CA ASP A 85 12.78 -29.46 32.02
C ASP A 85 11.36 -29.02 32.46
N PRO A 86 11.14 -28.68 33.74
CA PRO A 86 9.82 -28.26 34.23
C PRO A 86 9.27 -26.98 33.58
N LEU A 87 10.11 -26.16 32.94
CA LEU A 87 9.67 -25.00 32.17
C LEU A 87 8.99 -25.39 30.85
N THR A 88 9.28 -26.58 30.30
CA THR A 88 8.66 -27.10 29.07
C THR A 88 7.13 -27.29 29.22
N PRO A 89 6.61 -28.07 30.19
CA PRO A 89 5.17 -28.21 30.39
C PRO A 89 4.50 -26.91 30.85
N LEU A 90 5.19 -26.04 31.59
CA LEU A 90 4.67 -24.71 31.97
C LEU A 90 4.41 -23.84 30.73
N ASN A 91 5.38 -23.73 29.82
CA ASN A 91 5.23 -22.97 28.58
C ASN A 91 4.15 -23.58 27.66
N ALA A 92 4.04 -24.92 27.62
CA ALA A 92 2.97 -25.60 26.90
C ALA A 92 1.58 -25.25 27.48
N ALA A 93 1.43 -25.25 28.80
CA ALA A 93 0.18 -24.87 29.48
C ALA A 93 -0.23 -23.43 29.15
N PHE A 94 0.71 -22.48 29.17
CA PHE A 94 0.46 -21.09 28.74
C PHE A 94 -0.07 -21.03 27.30
N ARG A 95 0.56 -21.73 26.36
CA ARG A 95 0.16 -21.72 24.94
C ARG A 95 -1.24 -22.29 24.73
N THR A 96 -1.59 -23.36 25.44
CA THR A 96 -2.93 -23.92 25.44
C THR A 96 -3.94 -22.90 25.96
N ALA A 97 -3.69 -22.32 27.14
CA ALA A 97 -4.56 -21.30 27.72
C ALA A 97 -4.76 -20.09 26.79
N TYR A 98 -3.67 -19.62 26.16
CA TYR A 98 -3.73 -18.52 25.19
C TYR A 98 -4.50 -18.90 23.91
N ALA A 99 -4.30 -20.11 23.39
CA ALA A 99 -5.04 -20.60 22.24
C ALA A 99 -6.54 -20.71 22.51
N ASP A 100 -6.92 -21.16 23.72
CA ASP A 100 -8.32 -21.26 24.12
C ASP A 100 -8.96 -19.89 24.34
N LEU A 101 -8.25 -18.95 24.96
CA LEU A 101 -8.71 -17.57 25.08
C LEU A 101 -8.96 -16.93 23.71
N ARG A 102 -8.06 -17.13 22.72
CA ARG A 102 -8.27 -16.63 21.35
C ARG A 102 -9.56 -17.17 20.72
N LYS A 103 -9.86 -18.46 20.89
CA LYS A 103 -11.11 -19.07 20.38
C LYS A 103 -12.33 -18.43 21.05
N GLN A 104 -12.29 -18.22 22.36
CA GLN A 104 -13.39 -17.62 23.12
C GLN A 104 -13.63 -16.16 22.69
N VAL A 105 -12.57 -15.36 22.58
CA VAL A 105 -12.65 -13.96 22.14
C VAL A 105 -13.18 -13.87 20.70
N LEU A 106 -12.71 -14.73 19.80
CA LEU A 106 -13.18 -14.74 18.41
C LEU A 106 -14.66 -15.11 18.31
N ALA A 107 -15.13 -16.10 19.08
CA ALA A 107 -16.54 -16.49 19.10
C ALA A 107 -17.46 -15.35 19.57
N GLN A 108 -16.94 -14.41 20.37
CA GLN A 108 -17.66 -13.23 20.85
C GLN A 108 -17.41 -11.98 20.00
N SER A 109 -16.49 -12.04 19.04
CA SER A 109 -16.13 -10.92 18.18
C SER A 109 -16.96 -10.98 16.89
N SER A 110 -18.12 -10.32 16.90
CA SER A 110 -18.97 -10.18 15.72
C SER A 110 -19.61 -8.78 15.71
N PRO A 111 -19.69 -8.09 14.56
CA PRO A 111 -19.28 -8.52 13.21
C PRO A 111 -17.78 -8.36 12.92
N ILE A 112 -17.25 -9.19 12.01
CA ILE A 112 -15.87 -9.09 11.48
C ILE A 112 -15.91 -9.05 9.95
N ILE A 113 -15.25 -8.08 9.34
CA ILE A 113 -14.94 -8.08 7.91
C ILE A 113 -13.49 -8.48 7.69
N ILE A 114 -13.25 -9.31 6.69
CA ILE A 114 -11.93 -9.76 6.27
C ILE A 114 -11.76 -9.43 4.79
N GLN A 115 -10.71 -8.72 4.43
CA GLN A 115 -10.28 -8.53 3.05
C GLN A 115 -8.98 -9.30 2.83
N ILE A 116 -8.99 -10.25 1.90
CA ILE A 116 -7.78 -10.99 1.47
C ILE A 116 -7.87 -11.19 -0.04
N GLY A 117 -6.84 -10.71 -0.75
CA GLY A 117 -6.77 -10.80 -2.20
C GLY A 117 -8.04 -10.24 -2.85
N ASP A 118 -8.72 -11.08 -3.62
CA ASP A 118 -9.86 -10.63 -4.43
C ASP A 118 -11.20 -10.69 -3.68
N ARG A 119 -11.19 -10.95 -2.36
CA ARG A 119 -12.38 -11.35 -1.60
C ARG A 119 -12.57 -10.51 -0.34
N LEU A 120 -13.83 -10.16 -0.10
CA LEU A 120 -14.35 -9.62 1.15
C LEU A 120 -15.23 -10.69 1.81
N VAL A 121 -15.02 -10.92 3.09
CA VAL A 121 -15.79 -11.88 3.89
C VAL A 121 -16.33 -11.19 5.12
N LEU A 122 -17.64 -11.27 5.34
CA LEU A 122 -18.28 -10.86 6.59
C LEU A 122 -18.64 -12.09 7.41
N PHE A 123 -18.17 -12.12 8.65
CA PHE A 123 -18.66 -13.00 9.71
C PHE A 123 -19.61 -12.23 10.62
N LYS A 124 -20.88 -12.60 10.60
CA LYS A 124 -21.93 -11.96 11.41
C LYS A 124 -22.85 -13.02 12.02
N ASN A 125 -22.98 -13.06 13.35
CA ASN A 125 -23.89 -13.96 14.07
C ASN A 125 -23.73 -15.44 13.65
N GLY A 126 -22.49 -15.91 13.51
CA GLY A 126 -22.16 -17.26 13.06
C GLY A 126 -22.31 -17.50 11.55
N ALA A 127 -22.88 -16.57 10.80
CA ALA A 127 -22.98 -16.65 9.35
C ALA A 127 -21.74 -16.08 8.65
N ARG A 128 -21.30 -16.74 7.58
CA ARG A 128 -20.24 -16.28 6.68
C ARG A 128 -20.86 -15.85 5.35
N THR A 129 -20.67 -14.60 4.97
CA THR A 129 -21.03 -14.11 3.63
C THR A 129 -19.79 -13.60 2.92
N GLU A 130 -19.71 -13.85 1.62
CA GLU A 130 -18.53 -13.55 0.81
C GLU A 130 -18.95 -12.75 -0.43
N ALA A 131 -18.09 -11.84 -0.83
CA ALA A 131 -18.27 -10.96 -1.96
C ALA A 131 -16.91 -10.59 -2.57
N PRO A 132 -16.88 -10.16 -3.84
CA PRO A 132 -15.63 -9.70 -4.44
C PRO A 132 -15.14 -8.40 -3.78
N ALA A 133 -13.82 -8.28 -3.62
CA ALA A 133 -13.14 -7.03 -3.30
C ALA A 133 -12.78 -6.24 -4.57
N LEU A 134 -12.67 -6.93 -5.71
CA LEU A 134 -12.20 -6.42 -6.99
C LEU A 134 -13.19 -6.81 -8.09
N SER A 135 -13.37 -5.98 -9.12
CA SER A 135 -14.17 -6.34 -10.27
C SER A 135 -13.32 -6.95 -11.40
N TYR A 136 -13.99 -7.45 -12.44
CA TYR A 136 -13.30 -7.88 -13.66
C TYR A 136 -12.45 -6.76 -14.28
N ARG A 137 -12.89 -5.50 -14.18
CA ARG A 137 -12.15 -4.35 -14.72
C ARG A 137 -10.78 -4.19 -14.09
N TYR A 138 -10.70 -4.35 -12.77
CA TYR A 138 -9.42 -4.31 -12.05
C TYR A 138 -8.43 -5.31 -12.66
N HIS A 139 -8.86 -6.55 -12.87
CA HIS A 139 -8.00 -7.59 -13.41
C HIS A 139 -7.55 -7.30 -14.85
N GLU A 140 -8.42 -6.72 -15.68
CA GLU A 140 -8.05 -6.32 -17.03
C GLU A 140 -6.97 -5.23 -17.04
N LEU A 141 -7.16 -4.16 -16.25
CA LEU A 141 -6.21 -3.04 -16.17
C LEU A 141 -4.86 -3.49 -15.60
N LYS A 142 -4.90 -4.31 -14.55
CA LYS A 142 -3.71 -4.91 -13.92
C LYS A 142 -2.95 -5.81 -14.91
N ALA A 143 -3.65 -6.71 -15.59
CA ALA A 143 -3.01 -7.67 -16.49
C ALA A 143 -2.26 -6.97 -17.62
N VAL A 144 -2.84 -5.91 -18.19
CA VAL A 144 -2.17 -5.15 -19.25
C VAL A 144 -0.99 -4.34 -18.71
N ALA A 145 -1.13 -3.73 -17.52
CA ALA A 145 -0.03 -3.00 -16.87
C ALA A 145 1.15 -3.91 -16.48
N HIS A 146 0.92 -5.21 -16.29
CA HIS A 146 1.98 -6.19 -16.04
C HIS A 146 2.82 -6.51 -17.30
N HIS A 147 2.37 -6.19 -18.52
CA HIS A 147 3.11 -6.56 -19.74
C HIS A 147 4.51 -5.93 -19.81
N PRO A 148 4.67 -4.61 -19.64
CA PRO A 148 5.99 -4.01 -19.56
C PRO A 148 6.88 -4.60 -18.47
N LEU A 149 6.30 -4.88 -17.29
CA LEU A 149 7.03 -5.45 -16.17
C LEU A 149 7.52 -6.87 -16.46
N ALA A 150 6.70 -7.69 -17.11
CA ALA A 150 7.12 -9.02 -17.53
C ALA A 150 8.30 -8.97 -18.50
N LEU A 151 8.31 -8.01 -19.44
CA LEU A 151 9.45 -7.81 -20.34
C LEU A 151 10.72 -7.40 -19.60
N TYR A 152 10.60 -6.51 -18.61
CA TYR A 152 11.71 -6.18 -17.73
C TYR A 152 12.28 -7.43 -17.04
N VAL A 153 11.42 -8.23 -16.38
CA VAL A 153 11.84 -9.45 -15.66
C VAL A 153 12.49 -10.48 -16.58
N ILE A 154 12.01 -10.62 -17.83
CA ILE A 154 12.60 -11.54 -18.81
C ILE A 154 14.00 -11.08 -19.25
N LEU A 155 14.21 -9.78 -19.38
CA LEU A 155 15.37 -9.22 -20.09
C LEU A 155 16.47 -8.65 -19.19
N VAL A 156 16.15 -8.22 -17.96
CA VAL A 156 17.08 -7.43 -17.14
C VAL A 156 18.41 -8.14 -16.87
N SER A 157 18.38 -9.45 -16.58
CA SER A 157 19.60 -10.22 -16.29
C SER A 157 20.55 -10.37 -17.50
N GLY A 158 20.03 -10.23 -18.73
CA GLY A 158 20.83 -10.27 -19.96
C GLY A 158 21.11 -8.90 -20.57
N ALA A 159 20.58 -7.82 -19.98
CA ALA A 159 20.69 -6.49 -20.55
C ALA A 159 22.14 -5.99 -20.54
N GLY A 160 22.63 -5.59 -21.71
CA GLY A 160 24.02 -5.20 -21.97
C GLY A 160 24.90 -6.32 -22.55
N ALA A 161 24.35 -7.53 -22.73
CA ALA A 161 25.02 -8.65 -23.36
C ALA A 161 24.12 -9.28 -24.45
N LYS A 162 24.65 -10.29 -25.14
CA LYS A 162 23.86 -11.13 -26.04
C LYS A 162 22.92 -11.99 -25.21
N LEU A 163 21.65 -12.05 -25.60
CA LEU A 163 20.66 -12.89 -24.92
C LEU A 163 20.97 -14.36 -25.13
N ASP A 164 20.81 -15.15 -24.08
CA ASP A 164 20.94 -16.60 -24.17
C ASP A 164 19.69 -17.25 -24.82
N GLY A 165 19.79 -18.56 -25.13
CA GLY A 165 18.69 -19.29 -25.75
C GLY A 165 17.43 -19.37 -24.88
N ASN A 166 17.57 -19.35 -23.54
CA ASN A 166 16.44 -19.39 -22.62
C ASN A 166 15.68 -18.05 -22.63
N GLN A 167 16.39 -16.93 -22.57
CA GLN A 167 15.81 -15.58 -22.66
C GLN A 167 15.12 -15.37 -24.00
N LEU A 168 15.75 -15.77 -25.11
CA LEU A 168 15.13 -15.69 -26.44
C LEU A 168 13.86 -16.55 -26.51
N ASN A 169 13.89 -17.79 -26.01
CA ASN A 169 12.70 -18.65 -25.98
C ASN A 169 11.56 -18.03 -25.16
N LYS A 170 11.85 -17.52 -23.95
CA LYS A 170 10.87 -16.81 -23.11
C LYS A 170 10.30 -15.58 -23.81
N LEU A 171 11.14 -14.79 -24.47
CA LEU A 171 10.71 -13.62 -25.23
C LEU A 171 9.75 -14.00 -26.36
N ARG A 172 10.07 -15.06 -27.13
CA ARG A 172 9.23 -15.59 -28.20
C ARG A 172 7.87 -16.06 -27.68
N GLU A 173 7.88 -16.87 -26.62
CA GLU A 173 6.67 -17.40 -25.99
C GLU A 173 5.79 -16.27 -25.46
N TYR A 174 6.39 -15.32 -24.75
CA TYR A 174 5.66 -14.17 -24.23
C TYR A 174 5.08 -13.28 -25.34
N ARG A 175 5.85 -13.03 -26.40
CA ARG A 175 5.37 -12.31 -27.59
C ARG A 175 4.15 -12.97 -28.22
N ALA A 176 4.13 -14.30 -28.32
CA ALA A 176 3.00 -15.04 -28.86
C ALA A 176 1.72 -14.85 -28.04
N LEU A 177 1.84 -14.76 -26.71
CA LEU A 177 0.72 -14.45 -25.82
C LEU A 177 0.22 -13.01 -26.02
N VAL A 178 1.13 -12.03 -26.04
CA VAL A 178 0.78 -10.61 -26.23
C VAL A 178 0.11 -10.37 -27.59
N ALA A 179 0.58 -11.04 -28.65
CA ALA A 179 -0.02 -10.96 -29.97
C ALA A 179 -1.47 -11.49 -30.01
N GLN A 180 -1.80 -12.50 -29.19
CA GLN A 180 -3.17 -13.00 -29.03
C GLN A 180 -4.05 -12.06 -28.21
N VAL A 181 -3.49 -11.41 -27.19
CA VAL A 181 -4.23 -10.45 -26.35
C VAL A 181 -4.60 -9.20 -27.13
N ARG A 182 -3.74 -8.70 -28.02
CA ARG A 182 -3.94 -7.46 -28.77
C ARG A 182 -5.33 -7.36 -29.44
N PRO A 183 -5.77 -8.28 -30.32
CA PRO A 183 -7.10 -8.19 -30.94
C PRO A 183 -8.24 -8.37 -29.93
N SER A 184 -8.00 -9.02 -28.79
CA SER A 184 -9.03 -9.19 -27.74
C SER A 184 -9.43 -7.87 -27.08
N ILE A 185 -8.60 -6.82 -27.18
CA ILE A 185 -8.88 -5.52 -26.56
C ILE A 185 -10.15 -4.87 -27.12
N ASP A 186 -10.47 -5.13 -28.39
CA ASP A 186 -11.64 -4.54 -29.07
C ASP A 186 -12.97 -5.13 -28.61
N GLY A 187 -12.97 -6.38 -28.15
CA GLY A 187 -14.16 -7.05 -27.63
C GLY A 187 -14.41 -6.77 -26.14
N ARG A 188 -13.56 -6.00 -25.48
CA ARG A 188 -13.67 -5.69 -24.05
C ARG A 188 -14.43 -4.38 -23.84
N ASN A 189 -15.13 -4.28 -22.72
CA ASN A 189 -15.99 -3.13 -22.42
C ASN A 189 -15.20 -1.88 -21.95
N PHE A 190 -13.99 -1.63 -22.44
CA PHE A 190 -13.20 -0.47 -22.01
C PHE A 190 -13.84 0.85 -22.46
N ARG A 191 -13.71 1.90 -21.65
CA ARG A 191 -13.96 3.28 -22.11
C ARG A 191 -13.00 3.61 -23.26
N PRO A 192 -13.33 4.54 -24.18
CA PRO A 192 -12.45 4.87 -25.32
C PRO A 192 -11.00 5.16 -24.92
N ALA A 193 -10.79 6.04 -23.93
CA ALA A 193 -9.46 6.37 -23.43
C ALA A 193 -8.73 5.17 -22.78
N GLN A 194 -9.47 4.29 -22.09
CA GLN A 194 -8.91 3.06 -21.52
C GLN A 194 -8.44 2.11 -22.62
N ARG A 195 -9.28 1.93 -23.67
CA ARG A 195 -8.99 1.06 -24.80
C ARG A 195 -7.73 1.51 -25.52
N GLU A 196 -7.66 2.80 -25.87
CA GLU A 196 -6.48 3.39 -26.52
C GLU A 196 -5.22 3.20 -25.68
N ARG A 197 -5.31 3.40 -24.37
CA ARG A 197 -4.20 3.18 -23.44
C ARG A 197 -3.74 1.72 -23.42
N GLN A 198 -4.66 0.75 -23.39
CA GLN A 198 -4.29 -0.66 -23.42
C GLN A 198 -3.57 -1.02 -24.72
N LEU A 199 -4.07 -0.50 -25.85
CA LEU A 199 -3.43 -0.70 -27.15
C LEU A 199 -2.02 -0.09 -27.18
N ARG A 200 -1.81 1.12 -26.65
CA ARG A 200 -0.47 1.72 -26.57
C ARG A 200 0.51 0.88 -25.76
N LEU A 201 0.11 0.38 -24.58
CA LEU A 201 0.95 -0.48 -23.73
C LEU A 201 1.37 -1.75 -24.48
N ILE A 202 0.41 -2.39 -25.16
CA ILE A 202 0.63 -3.63 -25.91
C ILE A 202 1.50 -3.38 -27.16
N ASP A 203 1.21 -2.33 -27.93
CA ASP A 203 1.89 -2.05 -29.19
C ASP A 203 3.35 -1.67 -28.98
N ARG A 204 3.63 -0.82 -27.98
CA ARG A 204 5.02 -0.50 -27.59
C ARG A 204 5.76 -1.75 -27.10
N SER A 205 5.09 -2.63 -26.37
CA SER A 205 5.67 -3.90 -25.91
C SER A 205 6.00 -4.84 -27.07
N LEU A 206 5.11 -4.98 -28.05
CA LEU A 206 5.35 -5.76 -29.28
C LEU A 206 6.52 -5.22 -30.08
N ALA A 207 6.56 -3.91 -30.32
CA ALA A 207 7.67 -3.27 -31.06
C ALA A 207 9.02 -3.48 -30.36
N PHE A 208 9.04 -3.41 -29.02
CA PHE A 208 10.25 -3.63 -28.23
C PHE A 208 10.70 -5.10 -28.28
N MET A 209 9.77 -6.05 -28.19
CA MET A 209 10.04 -7.48 -28.35
C MET A 209 10.60 -7.79 -29.74
N ASP A 210 10.01 -7.23 -30.79
CA ASP A 210 10.45 -7.43 -32.18
C ASP A 210 11.88 -6.93 -32.41
N THR A 211 12.19 -5.73 -31.92
CA THR A 211 13.54 -5.16 -32.01
C THR A 211 14.57 -5.99 -31.25
N THR A 212 14.21 -6.40 -30.02
CA THR A 212 15.09 -7.22 -29.17
C THR A 212 15.33 -8.61 -29.78
N TRP A 213 14.31 -9.20 -30.39
CA TRP A 213 14.42 -10.48 -31.08
C TRP A 213 15.33 -10.40 -32.30
N LEU A 214 15.14 -9.40 -33.16
CA LEU A 214 15.93 -9.22 -34.38
C LEU A 214 17.41 -8.98 -34.10
N THR A 215 17.71 -8.23 -33.03
CA THR A 215 19.09 -7.91 -32.64
C THR A 215 19.73 -8.97 -31.77
N GLY A 216 18.94 -9.81 -31.09
CA GLY A 216 19.41 -10.80 -30.12
C GLY A 216 20.05 -10.19 -28.87
N MET A 217 19.85 -8.89 -28.64
CA MET A 217 20.43 -8.15 -27.52
C MET A 217 19.56 -6.95 -27.13
N VAL A 218 19.68 -6.49 -25.90
CA VAL A 218 19.09 -5.24 -25.43
C VAL A 218 20.07 -4.55 -24.50
N SER A 219 20.29 -3.24 -24.66
CA SER A 219 21.14 -2.50 -23.72
C SER A 219 20.37 -2.11 -22.46
N LYS A 220 21.06 -1.91 -21.34
CA LYS A 220 20.44 -1.39 -20.11
C LYS A 220 19.73 -0.05 -20.34
N ALA A 221 20.31 0.82 -21.16
CA ALA A 221 19.73 2.11 -21.52
C ALA A 221 18.44 1.97 -22.35
N ALA A 222 18.41 1.05 -23.32
CA ALA A 222 17.22 0.78 -24.12
C ALA A 222 16.09 0.18 -23.26
N LEU A 223 16.43 -0.74 -22.34
CA LEU A 223 15.47 -1.30 -21.39
C LEU A 223 14.91 -0.22 -20.46
N LEU A 224 15.76 0.66 -19.93
CA LEU A 224 15.34 1.79 -19.10
C LEU A 224 14.38 2.71 -19.86
N GLN A 225 14.76 3.15 -21.06
CA GLN A 225 13.91 4.00 -21.92
C GLN A 225 12.56 3.33 -22.22
N PHE A 226 12.56 2.04 -22.53
CA PHE A 226 11.34 1.27 -22.71
C PHE A 226 10.46 1.33 -21.45
N THR A 227 10.98 0.97 -20.28
CA THR A 227 10.20 0.97 -19.03
C THR A 227 9.66 2.36 -18.67
N GLN A 228 10.47 3.41 -18.85
CA GLN A 228 10.05 4.80 -18.60
C GLN A 228 8.96 5.25 -19.56
N SER A 229 8.99 4.82 -20.82
CA SER A 229 7.95 5.15 -21.81
C SER A 229 6.57 4.57 -21.50
N GLN A 230 6.49 3.62 -20.56
CA GLN A 230 5.23 2.98 -20.14
C GLN A 230 4.64 3.61 -18.87
N ARG A 231 5.42 4.41 -18.14
CA ARG A 231 5.11 4.90 -16.78
C ARG A 231 3.74 5.54 -16.69
N GLU A 232 3.45 6.52 -17.54
CA GLU A 232 2.20 7.28 -17.48
C GLU A 232 0.98 6.38 -17.71
N ASP A 233 1.06 5.50 -18.71
CA ASP A 233 -0.03 4.59 -19.04
C ASP A 233 -0.24 3.53 -17.93
N ILE A 234 0.84 3.05 -17.30
CA ILE A 234 0.79 2.15 -16.12
C ILE A 234 0.14 2.85 -14.93
N LEU A 235 0.57 4.07 -14.59
CA LEU A 235 0.02 4.82 -13.45
C LEU A 235 -1.45 5.16 -13.66
N ALA A 236 -1.87 5.44 -14.90
CA ALA A 236 -3.28 5.66 -15.21
C ALA A 236 -4.11 4.36 -15.11
N ASN A 237 -3.56 3.20 -15.47
CA ASN A 237 -4.19 1.91 -15.17
C ASN A 237 -4.28 1.66 -13.65
N ALA A 238 -3.22 1.96 -12.90
CA ALA A 238 -3.20 1.83 -11.45
C ALA A 238 -4.26 2.71 -10.78
N TYR A 239 -4.40 3.97 -11.20
CA TYR A 239 -5.43 4.87 -10.68
C TYR A 239 -6.84 4.31 -10.87
N GLU A 240 -7.17 3.86 -12.08
CA GLU A 240 -8.51 3.35 -12.37
C GLU A 240 -8.76 1.96 -11.76
N ALA A 241 -7.72 1.15 -11.56
CA ALA A 241 -7.80 -0.08 -10.78
C ALA A 241 -8.07 0.22 -9.29
N ALA A 242 -7.41 1.22 -8.71
CA ALA A 242 -7.67 1.69 -7.36
C ALA A 242 -9.13 2.17 -7.22
N GLU A 243 -9.63 2.91 -8.20
CA GLU A 243 -11.02 3.39 -8.24
C GLU A 243 -12.02 2.23 -8.28
N ASP A 244 -11.78 1.23 -9.13
CA ASP A 244 -12.60 0.02 -9.21
C ASP A 244 -12.63 -0.73 -7.87
N GLN A 245 -11.46 -1.02 -7.28
CA GLN A 245 -11.36 -1.70 -5.98
C GLN A 245 -12.10 -0.95 -4.87
N ILE A 246 -11.88 0.36 -4.73
CA ILE A 246 -12.55 1.17 -3.71
C ILE A 246 -14.07 1.15 -3.92
N ASN A 247 -14.54 1.28 -5.16
CA ASN A 247 -15.97 1.27 -5.47
C ASN A 247 -16.60 -0.10 -5.18
N THR A 248 -15.95 -1.19 -5.59
CA THR A 248 -16.42 -2.56 -5.34
C THR A 248 -16.50 -2.84 -3.84
N MET A 249 -15.43 -2.56 -3.10
CA MET A 249 -15.43 -2.74 -1.65
C MET A 249 -16.48 -1.85 -0.98
N HIS A 250 -16.56 -0.58 -1.37
CA HIS A 250 -17.48 0.37 -0.76
C HIS A 250 -18.94 -0.05 -0.92
N ASN A 251 -19.35 -0.39 -2.13
CA ASN A 251 -20.72 -0.82 -2.40
C ASN A 251 -21.09 -2.05 -1.56
N GLN A 252 -20.18 -3.02 -1.46
CA GLN A 252 -20.40 -4.22 -0.67
C GLN A 252 -20.44 -3.93 0.84
N VAL A 253 -19.50 -3.14 1.35
CA VAL A 253 -19.43 -2.78 2.76
C VAL A 253 -20.66 -1.98 3.17
N GLN A 254 -21.10 -1.01 2.36
CA GLN A 254 -22.35 -0.26 2.64
C GLN A 254 -23.57 -1.19 2.66
N SER A 255 -23.65 -2.17 1.77
CA SER A 255 -24.72 -3.18 1.77
C SER A 255 -24.76 -4.00 3.05
N TRP A 256 -23.59 -4.35 3.60
CA TRP A 256 -23.49 -5.04 4.89
C TRP A 256 -23.83 -4.13 6.07
N LEU A 257 -23.27 -2.92 6.10
CA LEU A 257 -23.53 -1.94 7.16
C LEU A 257 -25.02 -1.59 7.25
N ALA A 258 -25.73 -1.47 6.13
CA ALA A 258 -27.17 -1.23 6.08
C ALA A 258 -27.99 -2.29 6.83
N LYS A 259 -27.44 -3.50 7.01
CA LYS A 259 -28.06 -4.64 7.73
C LYS A 259 -27.51 -4.79 9.16
N MET A 260 -26.75 -3.82 9.66
CA MET A 260 -26.18 -3.83 11.01
C MET A 260 -26.85 -2.80 11.91
N THR A 261 -27.06 -3.16 13.19
CA THR A 261 -27.48 -2.21 14.23
C THR A 261 -26.35 -1.21 14.55
N ALA A 262 -26.65 -0.17 15.33
CA ALA A 262 -25.65 0.80 15.77
C ALA A 262 -24.55 0.14 16.62
N GLU A 263 -24.93 -0.77 17.50
CA GLU A 263 -24.02 -1.53 18.38
C GLU A 263 -23.12 -2.45 17.55
N GLU A 264 -23.67 -3.16 16.57
CA GLU A 264 -22.92 -4.01 15.65
C GLU A 264 -21.90 -3.19 14.84
N ARG A 265 -22.29 -2.00 14.35
CA ARG A 265 -21.37 -1.11 13.62
C ARG A 265 -20.25 -0.58 14.52
N LYS A 266 -20.56 -0.26 15.78
CA LYS A 266 -19.57 0.19 16.76
C LYS A 266 -18.58 -0.92 17.15
N GLY A 267 -19.04 -2.17 17.17
CA GLY A 267 -18.21 -3.34 17.48
C GLY A 267 -17.53 -3.98 16.27
N LEU A 268 -17.74 -3.45 15.06
CA LEU A 268 -17.21 -4.01 13.82
C LEU A 268 -15.69 -4.01 13.83
N ARG A 269 -15.10 -5.20 13.62
CA ARG A 269 -13.65 -5.36 13.41
C ARG A 269 -13.36 -5.63 11.95
N VAL A 270 -12.22 -5.15 11.48
CA VAL A 270 -11.74 -5.39 10.13
C VAL A 270 -10.38 -6.07 10.19
N VAL A 271 -10.13 -6.96 9.23
CA VAL A 271 -8.86 -7.60 8.97
C VAL A 271 -8.50 -7.38 7.51
N VAL A 272 -7.27 -6.96 7.22
CA VAL A 272 -6.73 -6.94 5.86
C VAL A 272 -5.51 -7.86 5.82
N GLY A 273 -5.52 -8.84 4.91
CA GLY A 273 -4.36 -9.68 4.63
C GLY A 273 -3.74 -9.27 3.30
N ALA A 274 -2.46 -8.90 3.34
CA ALA A 274 -1.65 -8.49 2.20
C ALA A 274 -0.25 -9.12 2.26
N SER A 275 0.51 -9.03 1.17
CA SER A 275 1.96 -9.31 1.21
C SER A 275 2.71 -8.18 1.92
N HIS A 276 3.98 -8.44 2.29
CA HIS A 276 4.81 -7.47 3.02
C HIS A 276 5.06 -6.17 2.22
N MET A 277 5.35 -6.26 0.92
CA MET A 277 5.70 -5.09 0.09
C MET A 277 4.61 -4.00 0.06
N PRO A 278 3.32 -4.31 -0.21
CA PRO A 278 2.25 -3.31 -0.22
C PRO A 278 1.68 -2.99 1.18
N ARG A 279 2.40 -3.31 2.27
CA ARG A 279 1.94 -3.00 3.64
C ARG A 279 1.82 -1.49 3.84
N VAL A 280 2.86 -0.76 3.45
CA VAL A 280 2.86 0.70 3.49
C VAL A 280 1.88 1.24 2.45
N GLY A 281 0.93 2.05 2.91
CA GLY A 281 -0.10 2.64 2.04
C GLY A 281 -1.13 1.63 1.51
N ASN A 282 -1.30 0.47 2.13
CA ASN A 282 -2.24 -0.54 1.65
C ASN A 282 -3.64 0.04 1.37
N ILE A 283 -4.12 -0.07 0.14
CA ILE A 283 -5.38 0.57 -0.30
C ILE A 283 -6.60 0.11 0.50
N SER A 284 -6.65 -1.17 0.91
CA SER A 284 -7.76 -1.68 1.72
C SER A 284 -7.70 -1.15 3.14
N MET A 285 -6.51 -1.07 3.75
CA MET A 285 -6.35 -0.43 5.06
C MET A 285 -6.72 1.05 5.03
N GLN A 286 -6.29 1.80 3.99
CA GLN A 286 -6.68 3.19 3.79
C GLN A 286 -8.21 3.33 3.72
N TYR A 287 -8.87 2.48 2.92
CA TYR A 287 -10.32 2.49 2.79
C TYR A 287 -11.03 2.25 4.12
N PHE A 288 -10.64 1.19 4.85
CA PHE A 288 -11.29 0.85 6.12
C PHE A 288 -10.98 1.86 7.22
N SER A 289 -9.77 2.43 7.25
CA SER A 289 -9.42 3.54 8.15
C SER A 289 -10.36 4.72 7.96
N ALA A 290 -10.54 5.19 6.71
CA ALA A 290 -11.45 6.29 6.43
C ALA A 290 -12.93 5.94 6.66
N ALA A 291 -13.34 4.71 6.32
CA ALA A 291 -14.72 4.25 6.49
C ALA A 291 -15.13 4.16 7.97
N LEU A 292 -14.24 3.65 8.83
CA LEU A 292 -14.49 3.47 10.26
C LEU A 292 -14.10 4.70 11.10
N GLY A 293 -13.23 5.57 10.59
CA GLY A 293 -12.66 6.68 11.36
C GLY A 293 -11.61 6.23 12.36
N GLU A 294 -10.91 5.13 12.07
CA GLU A 294 -9.89 4.54 12.93
C GLU A 294 -8.50 4.72 12.31
N PRO A 295 -7.45 5.02 13.09
CA PRO A 295 -6.08 5.01 12.58
C PRO A 295 -5.64 3.59 12.18
N TYR A 296 -4.59 3.49 11.36
CA TYR A 296 -3.98 2.21 11.04
C TYR A 296 -2.45 2.29 11.01
N GLU A 297 -1.80 1.21 11.41
CA GLU A 297 -0.36 1.00 11.27
C GLU A 297 -0.04 0.66 9.81
N GLY A 298 0.95 1.31 9.19
CA GLY A 298 1.21 1.17 7.75
C GLY A 298 1.10 2.46 6.94
N ARG A 299 1.07 3.66 7.54
CA ARG A 299 1.04 4.92 6.79
C ARG A 299 2.46 5.43 6.50
N TYR A 300 2.66 5.97 5.30
CA TYR A 300 3.93 6.44 4.73
C TYR A 300 4.89 7.13 5.68
N GLU A 301 4.38 8.07 6.48
CA GLU A 301 5.20 8.95 7.29
C GLU A 301 5.77 8.26 8.54
N GLU A 302 5.23 7.08 8.91
CA GLU A 302 5.57 6.39 10.15
C GLU A 302 6.58 5.25 9.93
N GLU A 303 6.69 4.70 8.72
CA GLU A 303 7.39 3.43 8.49
C GLU A 303 8.44 3.45 7.37
N GLU A 304 8.47 4.50 6.55
CA GLU A 304 9.42 4.58 5.44
C GLU A 304 10.64 5.43 5.83
N GLU A 305 11.78 4.77 5.97
CA GLU A 305 13.06 5.48 5.99
C GLU A 305 13.36 5.95 4.56
N ARG A 306 13.14 7.24 4.30
CA ARG A 306 13.43 7.85 2.99
C ARG A 306 14.88 7.60 2.61
N ASN A 307 15.10 7.02 1.44
CA ASN A 307 16.42 6.62 0.90
C ASN A 307 17.07 5.38 1.54
N SER A 308 16.28 4.46 2.11
CA SER A 308 16.80 3.14 2.50
C SER A 308 17.30 2.38 1.27
N ASP A 309 18.48 1.77 1.41
CA ASP A 309 19.04 0.83 0.43
C ASP A 309 18.64 -0.64 0.73
N PHE A 310 17.70 -0.84 1.67
CA PHE A 310 17.16 -2.13 2.12
C PHE A 310 18.22 -3.16 2.49
N ARG A 311 19.37 -2.73 3.01
CA ARG A 311 20.41 -3.63 3.57
C ARG A 311 19.95 -4.36 4.82
N LEU A 312 19.00 -3.78 5.56
CA LEU A 312 18.34 -4.40 6.69
C LEU A 312 16.87 -4.59 6.35
N VAL A 313 16.41 -5.84 6.39
CA VAL A 313 15.03 -6.22 6.09
C VAL A 313 14.45 -6.93 7.30
N TYR A 314 13.31 -6.46 7.77
CA TYR A 314 12.56 -7.14 8.82
C TYR A 314 11.59 -8.15 8.21
N GLY A 315 11.65 -9.39 8.68
CA GLY A 315 10.82 -10.48 8.18
C GLY A 315 9.61 -10.76 9.06
N GLU A 316 8.41 -10.61 8.52
CA GLU A 316 7.16 -10.97 9.22
C GLU A 316 6.79 -12.44 9.02
N SER A 317 6.55 -13.16 10.12
CA SER A 317 6.02 -14.54 10.13
C SER A 317 6.79 -15.53 9.23
N MET A 318 8.10 -15.31 9.05
CA MET A 318 8.99 -16.19 8.30
C MET A 318 9.97 -16.87 9.24
N PHE A 319 10.03 -18.20 9.14
CA PHE A 319 10.81 -19.03 10.05
C PHE A 319 11.66 -20.08 9.33
N GLU A 320 11.72 -19.99 8.01
CA GLU A 320 12.49 -20.86 7.14
C GLU A 320 13.42 -20.00 6.29
N ASP A 321 14.67 -20.44 6.11
CA ASP A 321 15.70 -19.72 5.37
C ASP A 321 15.23 -19.38 3.95
N GLU A 322 14.56 -20.32 3.27
CA GLU A 322 13.99 -20.13 1.94
C GLU A 322 12.93 -19.01 1.90
N ALA A 323 12.14 -18.84 2.96
CA ALA A 323 11.19 -17.74 3.04
C ALA A 323 11.90 -16.39 3.22
N ALA A 324 12.95 -16.35 4.06
CA ALA A 324 13.75 -15.15 4.27
C ALA A 324 14.51 -14.73 3.00
N LEU A 325 15.14 -15.68 2.30
CA LEU A 325 15.83 -15.44 1.03
C LEU A 325 14.89 -14.95 -0.06
N ARG A 326 13.66 -15.48 -0.13
CA ARG A 326 12.65 -14.97 -1.06
C ARG A 326 12.28 -13.52 -0.77
N VAL A 327 12.08 -13.14 0.49
CA VAL A 327 11.77 -11.74 0.83
C VAL A 327 12.92 -10.81 0.48
N LEU A 328 14.17 -11.20 0.78
CA LEU A 328 15.33 -10.42 0.36
C LEU A 328 15.39 -10.26 -1.17
N ALA A 329 15.20 -11.35 -1.92
CA ALA A 329 15.18 -11.31 -3.37
C ALA A 329 14.07 -10.40 -3.91
N THR A 330 12.88 -10.41 -3.31
CA THR A 330 11.79 -9.49 -3.63
C THR A 330 12.21 -8.04 -3.39
N HIS A 331 12.79 -7.70 -2.25
CA HIS A 331 13.27 -6.33 -1.99
C HIS A 331 14.25 -5.84 -3.05
N LEU A 332 15.23 -6.67 -3.43
CA LEU A 332 16.24 -6.31 -4.42
C LEU A 332 15.63 -6.08 -5.80
N VAL A 333 14.77 -7.01 -6.26
CA VAL A 333 14.11 -6.91 -7.56
C VAL A 333 13.15 -5.71 -7.60
N ASP A 334 12.36 -5.51 -6.56
CA ASP A 334 11.39 -4.40 -6.47
C ASP A 334 12.09 -3.04 -6.39
N THR A 335 13.28 -2.97 -5.78
CA THR A 335 14.14 -1.77 -5.82
C THR A 335 14.49 -1.38 -7.26
N GLU A 336 14.98 -2.35 -8.04
CA GLU A 336 15.36 -2.08 -9.43
C GLU A 336 14.14 -1.76 -10.30
N ILE A 337 13.02 -2.45 -10.10
CA ILE A 337 11.75 -2.13 -10.79
C ILE A 337 11.34 -0.69 -10.47
N GLY A 338 11.43 -0.28 -9.21
CA GLY A 338 11.18 1.08 -8.75
C GLY A 338 11.98 2.11 -9.55
N VAL A 339 13.29 1.89 -9.70
CA VAL A 339 14.18 2.76 -10.47
C VAL A 339 13.83 2.76 -11.95
N TYR A 340 13.68 1.59 -12.58
CA TYR A 340 13.45 1.48 -14.02
C TYR A 340 12.11 2.10 -14.44
N PHE A 341 11.05 1.76 -13.73
CA PHE A 341 9.71 2.22 -14.08
C PHE A 341 9.41 3.60 -13.56
N PHE A 342 9.87 3.98 -12.37
CA PHE A 342 9.38 5.17 -11.67
C PHE A 342 10.48 6.18 -11.31
N GLY A 343 11.75 5.80 -11.44
CA GLY A 343 12.87 6.63 -11.00
C GLY A 343 12.95 6.75 -9.47
N ASP A 344 12.34 5.80 -8.77
CA ASP A 344 12.21 5.80 -7.32
C ASP A 344 12.40 4.38 -6.80
N ALA A 345 13.52 4.15 -6.12
CA ALA A 345 13.93 2.86 -5.57
C ALA A 345 12.94 2.29 -4.54
N GLN A 346 12.13 3.14 -3.90
CA GLN A 346 11.17 2.71 -2.88
C GLN A 346 9.75 2.50 -3.43
N ARG A 347 9.53 2.81 -4.71
CA ARG A 347 8.18 2.87 -5.28
C ARG A 347 7.40 1.55 -5.20
N MET A 348 8.12 0.43 -5.22
CA MET A 348 7.55 -0.93 -5.17
C MET A 348 7.54 -1.54 -3.76
N HIS A 349 8.15 -0.86 -2.77
CA HIS A 349 8.08 -1.25 -1.34
C HIS A 349 6.91 -0.60 -0.60
N ARG A 350 5.98 -0.03 -1.36
CA ARG A 350 4.69 0.48 -0.90
C ARG A 350 3.61 0.07 -1.89
N ASP A 351 2.35 0.12 -1.46
CA ASP A 351 1.24 -0.23 -2.33
C ASP A 351 1.24 0.69 -3.57
N LEU A 352 1.32 0.08 -4.76
CA LEU A 352 1.32 0.80 -6.03
C LEU A 352 0.07 1.68 -6.18
N LEU A 353 -1.06 1.24 -5.64
CA LEU A 353 -2.36 1.89 -5.76
C LEU A 353 -2.55 3.00 -4.75
N SER A 354 -1.64 3.17 -3.80
CA SER A 354 -1.87 3.97 -2.62
C SER A 354 -2.15 5.45 -2.89
N ASP A 355 -1.36 6.09 -3.74
CA ASP A 355 -1.49 7.55 -4.00
C ASP A 355 -2.86 7.85 -4.62
N ALA A 356 -3.26 7.01 -5.58
CA ALA A 356 -4.59 7.06 -6.16
C ALA A 356 -5.68 6.74 -5.11
N GLY A 357 -5.44 5.74 -4.27
CA GLY A 357 -6.33 5.32 -3.21
C GLY A 357 -6.67 6.47 -2.26
N GLU A 358 -5.67 7.18 -1.76
CA GLU A 358 -5.86 8.33 -0.86
C GLU A 358 -6.71 9.43 -1.52
N GLU A 359 -6.39 9.76 -2.77
CA GLU A 359 -7.15 10.75 -3.55
C GLU A 359 -8.61 10.33 -3.76
N ILE A 360 -8.84 9.08 -4.15
CA ILE A 360 -10.18 8.55 -4.44
C ILE A 360 -11.00 8.46 -3.15
N ILE A 361 -10.41 7.98 -2.06
CA ILE A 361 -11.06 7.90 -0.74
C ILE A 361 -11.48 9.29 -0.28
N ARG A 362 -10.60 10.29 -0.39
CA ARG A 362 -10.91 11.69 -0.06
C ARG A 362 -12.09 12.21 -0.87
N LYS A 363 -12.08 12.00 -2.19
CA LYS A 363 -13.19 12.40 -3.07
C LYS A 363 -14.50 11.68 -2.71
N LYS A 364 -14.43 10.37 -2.43
CA LYS A 364 -15.60 9.52 -2.27
C LYS A 364 -16.25 9.61 -0.90
N LEU A 365 -15.45 9.65 0.16
CA LEU A 365 -15.93 9.61 1.55
C LEU A 365 -15.90 10.99 2.21
N GLY A 366 -15.28 12.00 1.60
CA GLY A 366 -15.05 13.30 2.24
C GLY A 366 -14.11 13.20 3.44
N LYS A 367 -13.33 12.12 3.52
CA LYS A 367 -12.43 11.79 4.65
C LYS A 367 -11.07 11.37 4.12
N THR A 368 -10.04 11.66 4.88
CA THR A 368 -8.69 11.16 4.66
C THR A 368 -8.45 9.97 5.59
N PRO A 369 -7.64 8.96 5.21
CA PRO A 369 -7.19 7.94 6.17
C PRO A 369 -6.63 8.61 7.43
N VAL A 370 -7.05 8.13 8.60
CA VAL A 370 -6.73 8.77 9.89
C VAL A 370 -5.27 8.52 10.24
N THR A 371 -4.59 9.56 10.73
CA THR A 371 -3.17 9.53 11.08
C THR A 371 -3.01 9.60 12.59
N ASN A 372 -2.03 8.87 13.15
CA ASN A 372 -1.69 8.98 14.57
C ASN A 372 -1.06 10.35 14.90
N LEU A 373 -0.60 11.09 13.89
CA LEU A 373 0.09 12.37 14.02
C LEU A 373 -0.83 13.56 14.40
N SER A 374 -2.14 13.33 14.56
CA SER A 374 -3.09 14.39 14.97
C SER A 374 -3.15 14.64 16.49
N ASN A 375 -2.36 13.92 17.30
CA ASN A 375 -2.11 14.26 18.71
C ASN A 375 -0.60 14.13 19.00
N PRO A 376 0.19 15.23 19.01
CA PRO A 376 1.44 15.20 19.75
C PRO A 376 1.06 14.95 21.21
N ILE A 377 1.34 13.76 21.72
CA ILE A 377 1.38 13.55 23.17
C ILE A 377 2.33 14.63 23.69
N PRO A 378 1.89 15.57 24.53
CA PRO A 378 2.82 16.50 25.15
C PRO A 378 3.81 15.63 25.92
N ILE A 379 5.09 15.72 25.58
CA ILE A 379 6.16 15.19 26.41
C ILE A 379 6.19 16.06 27.67
N SER A 380 5.19 15.88 28.54
CA SER A 380 5.21 16.45 29.88
C SER A 380 6.09 15.54 30.73
N SER A 381 7.36 15.90 30.78
CA SER A 381 8.08 16.08 32.06
C SER A 381 7.75 15.09 33.19
N GLN A 382 8.00 13.79 33.02
CA GLN A 382 8.17 12.89 34.17
C GLN A 382 9.16 11.76 33.83
N MET A 383 10.45 12.07 33.86
CA MET A 383 11.44 11.21 34.50
C MET A 383 12.53 12.11 35.05
N GLY A 384 12.40 12.46 36.32
CA GLY A 384 13.50 13.02 37.10
C GLY A 384 14.57 11.96 37.24
N ILE A 385 15.60 12.04 36.40
CA ILE A 385 16.84 11.29 36.60
C ILE A 385 17.63 12.06 37.68
N PRO A 386 17.96 11.45 38.83
CA PRO A 386 18.81 12.09 39.81
C PRO A 386 20.21 12.23 39.21
N LYS A 387 20.76 13.45 39.22
CA LYS A 387 22.15 13.71 38.87
C LYS A 387 23.05 13.06 39.93
N GLY A 388 23.57 11.88 39.64
CA GLY A 388 24.72 11.31 40.33
C GLY A 388 26.00 11.93 39.78
N LYS A 389 26.71 12.70 40.62
CA LYS A 389 28.11 13.05 40.42
C LYS A 389 28.94 11.78 40.60
N TYR A 390 29.85 11.50 39.68
CA TYR A 390 31.00 10.66 39.95
C TYR A 390 32.22 11.59 39.96
N ASP A 391 32.88 11.63 41.11
CA ASP A 391 34.31 11.97 41.24
C ASP A 391 35.15 10.77 40.76
#